data_AF-A0A8T0H0E9-F1
#
_entry.id   AF-A0A8T0H0E9-F1
#
_cell.length_a   1.000
_cell.length_b   1.000
_cell.length_c   1.000
_cell.angle_alpha   90.00
_cell.angle_beta   90.00
_cell.angle_gamma   90.00
#
_symmetry.space_group_name_H-M   'P 1'
#
loop_
_entity.id
_entity.type
_entity.pdbx_description
1 polymer ?
#
loop_
_entity_poly.entity_id
_entity_poly.type
_entity_poly.pdbx_seq_one_letter_code
_entity_poly.pdbx_strand_id
1 'polypeptide(L)' 'MSSINVHDWYQSLSSICCPVKVSSAKKGKGGKSEGTAGDPVIIQARFTRAATELQIAGLLRMPKKGRPDFAHRVCLN' A
#
# COMPACT_ATOMS: atom_id res chain seq x y z
N MET A 1 -7.42 7.92 19.49
CA MET A 1 -7.20 6.91 18.43
C MET A 1 -7.26 7.61 17.08
N SER A 2 -6.14 7.70 16.38
CA SER A 2 -6.06 8.37 15.08
C SER A 2 -6.48 7.43 13.94
N SER A 3 -7.39 7.88 13.07
CA SER A 3 -7.77 7.16 11.86
C SER A 3 -6.86 7.54 10.69
N ILE A 4 -6.67 6.62 9.75
CA ILE A 4 -5.80 6.76 8.59
C ILE A 4 -6.56 6.33 7.35
N ASN A 5 -6.59 7.18 6.34
CA ASN A 5 -7.13 6.83 5.03
C ASN A 5 -6.24 5.74 4.38
N VAL A 6 -6.84 4.63 4.00
CA VAL A 6 -6.14 3.46 3.42
C VAL A 6 -5.50 3.81 2.07
N HIS A 7 -6.15 4.67 1.28
CA HIS A 7 -5.61 5.14 0.00
C HIS A 7 -4.36 5.99 0.20
N ASP A 8 -4.40 6.98 1.11
CA ASP A 8 -3.23 7.83 1.39
C ASP A 8 -2.07 7.03 1.99
N TRP A 9 -2.39 6.04 2.82
CA TRP A 9 -1.39 5.11 3.34
C TRP A 9 -0.74 4.27 2.24
N TYR A 10 -1.55 3.74 1.31
CA TYR A 10 -1.05 3.02 0.14
C TYR A 10 -0.17 3.90 -0.75
N GLN A 11 -0.60 5.12 -1.05
CA GLN A 11 0.18 6.07 -1.87
C GLN A 11 1.52 6.40 -1.21
N SER A 12 1.52 6.60 0.11
CA SER A 12 2.75 6.80 0.89
C SER A 12 3.68 5.60 0.77
N LEU A 13 3.18 4.36 0.94
CA LEU A 13 3.99 3.15 0.77
C LEU A 13 4.51 3.01 -0.66
N SER A 14 3.66 3.25 -1.65
CA SER A 14 4.00 3.19 -3.08
C SER A 14 5.15 4.15 -3.41
N SER A 15 5.10 5.38 -2.90
CA SER A 15 6.17 6.38 -3.10
C SER A 15 7.53 5.97 -2.51
N ILE A 16 7.53 5.19 -1.42
CA ILE A 16 8.75 4.66 -0.79
C ILE A 16 9.28 3.45 -1.56
N CYS A 17 8.39 2.54 -1.98
CA CYS A 17 8.75 1.32 -2.71
C CYS A 17 9.14 1.60 -4.17
N CYS A 18 8.59 2.65 -4.75
CA CYS A 18 8.85 3.15 -6.09
C CYS A 18 9.05 4.65 -6.01
N PRO A 19 10.23 5.12 -5.55
CA PRO A 19 10.60 6.50 -5.75
C PRO A 19 10.57 6.69 -7.26
N VAL A 20 9.58 7.45 -7.76
CA VAL A 20 9.47 7.76 -9.17
C VAL A 20 10.80 8.39 -9.55
N LYS A 21 11.70 7.62 -10.17
CA LYS A 21 12.84 8.19 -10.85
C LYS A 21 12.22 9.03 -11.94
N VAL A 22 12.26 10.34 -11.74
CA VAL A 22 11.98 11.32 -12.78
C VAL A 22 13.08 11.16 -13.82
N SER A 23 12.99 10.11 -14.63
CA SER A 23 13.82 9.89 -15.80
C SER A 23 12.89 9.52 -16.93
N SER A 24 12.55 10.56 -17.68
CA SER A 24 11.96 10.51 -19.01
C SER A 24 12.52 9.33 -19.82
N ALA A 25 11.75 8.26 -20.00
CA ALA A 25 12.13 7.19 -20.92
C ALA A 25 10.89 6.49 -21.48
N LYS A 26 10.47 7.00 -22.64
CA LYS A 26 9.86 6.31 -23.79
C LYS A 26 9.04 5.04 -23.56
N LYS A 27 7.76 5.17 -23.91
CA LYS A 27 6.86 4.16 -24.49
C LYS A 27 7.64 3.10 -25.30
N GLY A 28 7.73 1.89 -24.75
CA GLY A 28 8.38 0.72 -25.37
C GLY A 28 7.49 -0.51 -25.24
N LYS A 29 7.17 -1.11 -26.37
CA LYS A 29 6.23 -2.20 -26.61
C LYS A 29 6.88 -3.55 -26.26
N GLY A 30 6.19 -4.40 -25.49
CA GLY A 30 6.41 -5.85 -25.46
C GLY A 30 7.40 -6.36 -24.41
N GLY A 31 6.89 -7.17 -23.48
CA GLY A 31 7.68 -8.01 -22.59
C GLY A 31 6.90 -8.33 -21.33
N LYS A 32 6.47 -9.58 -21.16
CA LYS A 32 6.13 -10.15 -19.85
C LYS A 32 7.38 -10.00 -18.98
N SER A 33 7.49 -8.90 -18.25
CA SER A 33 8.51 -8.74 -17.21
C SER A 33 7.93 -9.39 -15.96
N GLU A 34 8.34 -10.62 -15.76
CA GLU A 34 8.22 -11.32 -14.50
C GLU A 34 8.70 -10.40 -13.38
N GLY A 35 7.79 -10.03 -12.47
CA GLY A 35 8.16 -9.61 -11.12
C GLY A 35 9.05 -8.39 -10.98
N THR A 36 8.84 -7.30 -11.72
CA THR A 36 9.57 -6.06 -11.38
C THR A 36 9.04 -5.56 -10.03
N ALA A 37 9.90 -5.40 -9.02
CA ALA A 37 9.51 -4.99 -7.67
C ALA A 37 8.73 -3.65 -7.58
N GLY A 38 8.68 -2.90 -8.70
CA GLY A 38 7.87 -1.71 -8.86
C GLY A 38 6.57 -1.86 -9.66
N ASP A 39 6.14 -3.09 -9.96
CA ASP A 39 4.82 -3.34 -10.54
C ASP A 39 3.73 -2.95 -9.52
N PRO A 40 2.77 -2.09 -9.90
CA PRO A 40 1.69 -1.67 -9.00
C PRO A 40 0.90 -2.86 -8.41
N VAL A 41 0.77 -3.97 -9.14
CA VAL A 41 0.07 -5.18 -8.67
C VAL A 41 0.84 -5.82 -7.51
N ILE A 42 2.17 -5.87 -7.59
CA ILE A 42 3.03 -6.44 -6.54
C ILE A 42 3.03 -5.54 -5.31
N ILE A 43 3.10 -4.22 -5.49
CA ILE A 43 3.03 -3.26 -4.40
C ILE A 43 1.69 -3.38 -3.65
N GLN A 44 0.58 -3.49 -4.39
CA GLN A 44 -0.74 -3.71 -3.80
C GLN A 44 -0.80 -5.02 -3.01
N ALA A 45 -0.28 -6.13 -3.55
CA ALA A 45 -0.25 -7.42 -2.84
C ALA A 45 0.60 -7.36 -1.55
N ARG A 46 1.73 -6.65 -1.58
CA ARG A 46 2.58 -6.44 -0.40
C ARG A 46 1.89 -5.55 0.64
N PHE A 47 1.23 -4.49 0.19
CA PHE A 47 0.46 -3.60 1.05
C PHE A 47 -0.66 -4.35 1.78
N THR A 48 -1.49 -5.11 1.05
CA THR A 48 -2.62 -5.84 1.64
C THR A 48 -2.15 -6.91 2.62
N ARG A 49 -1.05 -7.60 2.31
CA ARG A 49 -0.42 -8.55 3.23
C ARG A 49 0.05 -7.87 4.52
N ALA A 50 0.83 -6.80 4.41
CA ALA A 50 1.34 -6.07 5.57
C ALA A 50 0.20 -5.48 6.43
N ALA A 51 -0.85 -4.95 5.80
CA ALA A 51 -2.03 -4.46 6.51
C ALA A 51 -2.74 -5.58 7.29
N THR A 52 -2.80 -6.79 6.72
CA THR A 52 -3.36 -7.97 7.37
C THR A 52 -2.51 -8.42 8.55
N GLU A 53 -1.18 -8.43 8.41
CA GLU A 53 -0.26 -8.77 9.51
C GLU A 53 -0.39 -7.78 10.68
N LEU A 54 -0.50 -6.48 10.40
CA LEU A 54 -0.75 -5.44 11.42
C LEU A 54 -2.12 -5.60 12.11
N GLN A 55 -3.13 -6.06 11.36
CA GLN A 55 -4.45 -6.38 11.90
C GLN A 55 -4.41 -7.58 12.85
N ILE A 56 -3.68 -8.65 12.47
CA ILE A 56 -3.50 -9.86 13.28
C ILE A 56 -2.72 -9.54 14.56
N ALA A 57 -1.67 -8.72 14.44
CA ALA A 57 -0.88 -8.27 15.59
C ALA A 57 -1.65 -7.33 16.54
N GLY A 58 -2.89 -6.93 16.20
CA GLY A 58 -3.70 -6.04 17.01
C GLY A 58 -3.24 -4.58 17.01
N LEU A 59 -2.35 -4.20 16.08
CA LEU A 59 -1.82 -2.83 15.95
C LEU A 59 -2.74 -1.92 15.13
N LEU A 60 -3.49 -2.52 14.22
CA LEU A 60 -4.42 -1.88 13.31
C LEU A 60 -5.82 -2.47 13.49
N ARG A 61 -6.85 -1.65 13.33
CA ARG A 61 -8.24 -2.09 13.19
C ARG A 61 -8.80 -1.56 11.87
N MET A 62 -9.02 -2.45 10.93
CA MET A 62 -9.74 -2.17 9.69
C MET A 62 -11.20 -1.80 10.01
N PRO A 63 -11.79 -0.87 9.24
CA PRO A 63 -13.15 -0.43 9.48
C PRO A 63 -14.12 -1.55 9.11
N LYS A 64 -15.20 -1.67 9.88
CA LYS A 64 -16.33 -2.55 9.56
C LYS A 64 -17.53 -1.70 9.13
N LYS A 65 -18.28 -2.21 8.13
CA LYS A 65 -19.51 -1.67 7.49
C LYS A 65 -19.74 -0.14 7.60
N GLY A 66 -19.63 0.55 6.46
CA GLY A 66 -20.09 1.93 6.28
C GLY A 66 -19.02 2.91 5.79
N ARG A 67 -17.74 2.63 6.06
CA ARG A 67 -16.58 3.42 5.59
C ARG A 67 -15.36 2.49 5.39
N PRO A 68 -15.25 1.74 4.28
CA PRO A 68 -14.16 0.79 4.06
C PRO A 68 -12.77 1.46 3.95
N ASP A 69 -12.73 2.78 3.78
CA ASP A 69 -11.53 3.51 3.39
C ASP A 69 -10.64 3.98 4.55
N PHE A 70 -10.98 3.69 5.82
CA PHE A 70 -10.25 4.21 6.99
C PHE A 70 -9.83 3.14 7.98
N ALA A 71 -8.53 2.96 8.19
CA ALA A 71 -7.99 2.10 9.25
C ALA A 71 -7.76 2.88 10.56
N HIS A 72 -7.93 2.23 11.69
CA HIS A 72 -7.73 2.82 13.02
C HIS A 72 -6.45 2.26 13.65
N ARG A 73 -5.57 3.12 14.15
CA ARG A 73 -4.43 2.68 14.96
C ARG A 73 -4.90 2.33 16.37
N VAL A 74 -4.53 1.14 16.84
CA VAL A 74 -4.92 0.64 18.17
C VAL A 74 -3.83 0.88 19.20
N CYS A 75 -2.56 0.82 18.80
CA CYS A 75 -1.42 0.91 19.71
C CYS A 75 -0.56 2.15 19.39
N LEU A 76 -0.91 3.30 19.97
CA LEU A 76 -0.03 4.46 20.14
C LEU A 76 -0.52 5.15 21.41
N ASN A 77 0.14 4.85 22.53
CA ASN A 77 0.06 5.60 23.77
C ASN A 77 1.46 6.15 24.07
#